data_AF-A0A8M8V6J6-F1
#
_entry.id   AF-A0A8M8V6J6-F1
#
_cell.length_a   1.000
_cell.length_b   1.000
_cell.length_c   1.000
_cell.angle_alpha   90.00
_cell.angle_beta   90.00
_cell.angle_gamma   90.00
#
_symmetry.space_group_name_H-M   'P 1'
#
loop_
_entity.id
_entity.type
_entity.pdbx_description
1 polymer ?
#
loop_
_entity_poly.entity_id
_entity_poly.type
_entity_poly.pdbx_seq_one_letter_code
_entity_poly.pdbx_strand_id
1 'polypeptide(L)'
;MAAPNQVQIPIPTDQSPPNIINHLHEEEFDYSQRSQWLRAAVLGANDGLVSVASLMMGVGAFKGDATAMILTGFAGLFAGACSMAIGEFVSVYSQLDIEVEQMKREKRSTAVTHIGVVDYEQNVEENEKLPNPLQAALASALAFSSGAIVPLLAAGFISEYKVRVGVVVAATTLALAAFGGIGAVLGRSGVVRSCGRVVVGGWMAMAITFGLTKLLGSSGLEM
;
A
#
# COMPACT_ATOMS: atom_id res chain seq x y z
N MET A 1 -24.20 79.08 -28.22
CA MET A 1 -23.42 79.14 -26.97
C MET A 1 -24.01 78.10 -26.04
N ALA A 2 -23.40 76.91 -25.95
CA ALA A 2 -23.80 75.83 -25.05
C ALA A 2 -22.55 74.98 -24.74
N ALA A 3 -22.28 74.77 -23.45
CA ALA A 3 -21.05 74.22 -22.89
C ALA A 3 -20.99 72.68 -22.94
N PRO A 4 -19.80 72.06 -22.98
CA PRO A 4 -19.66 70.61 -22.85
C PRO A 4 -19.84 70.18 -21.38
N ASN A 5 -20.81 69.31 -21.13
CA ASN A 5 -21.16 68.80 -19.80
C ASN A 5 -20.22 67.62 -19.44
N GLN A 6 -19.35 67.80 -18.44
CA GLN A 6 -18.48 66.74 -17.94
C GLN A 6 -19.26 65.81 -17.00
N VAL A 7 -19.54 64.59 -17.46
CA VAL A 7 -20.11 63.54 -16.62
C VAL A 7 -18.99 62.92 -15.80
N GLN A 8 -18.90 63.30 -14.53
CA GLN A 8 -17.97 62.74 -13.56
C GLN A 8 -18.65 61.52 -12.91
N ILE A 9 -18.09 60.33 -13.12
CA ILE A 9 -18.62 59.08 -12.55
C ILE A 9 -18.02 58.94 -11.14
N PRO A 10 -18.83 58.93 -10.06
CA PRO A 10 -18.33 58.69 -8.71
C PRO A 10 -17.94 57.22 -8.57
N ILE A 11 -16.68 56.94 -8.20
CA ILE A 11 -16.23 55.60 -7.82
C ILE A 11 -16.66 55.38 -6.35
N PRO A 12 -17.49 54.37 -6.03
CA PRO A 12 -17.80 54.05 -4.65
C PRO A 12 -16.51 53.66 -3.90
N THR A 13 -16.13 54.48 -2.93
CA THR A 13 -15.10 54.12 -1.95
C THR A 13 -15.80 53.33 -0.85
N ASP A 14 -15.87 52.01 -1.01
CA ASP A 14 -16.31 51.12 0.07
C ASP A 14 -15.15 50.95 1.06
N GLN A 15 -15.44 51.27 2.31
CA GLN A 15 -14.52 51.27 3.44
C GLN A 15 -14.73 49.98 4.24
N SER A 16 -13.63 49.35 4.69
CA SER A 16 -13.44 48.49 5.90
C SER A 16 -12.92 47.06 5.63
N PRO A 17 -12.25 46.44 6.61
CA PRO A 17 -10.83 46.50 6.98
C PRO A 17 -10.01 45.33 6.37
N PRO A 18 -8.65 45.36 6.36
CA PRO A 18 -7.88 44.15 6.07
C PRO A 18 -7.90 43.27 7.32
N ASN A 19 -8.76 42.27 7.35
CA ASN A 19 -8.67 41.22 8.36
C ASN A 19 -9.08 39.89 7.73
N ILE A 20 -8.28 38.86 8.05
CA ILE A 20 -8.51 37.45 7.74
C ILE A 20 -8.07 37.18 6.28
N ILE A 21 -6.92 36.60 5.98
CA ILE A 21 -6.36 35.37 6.51
C ILE A 21 -4.83 35.51 6.53
N ASN A 22 -4.24 35.44 7.73
CA ASN A 22 -2.95 34.77 7.88
C ASN A 22 -3.13 33.39 7.25
N HIS A 23 -2.79 33.22 5.98
CA HIS A 23 -2.50 31.88 5.49
C HIS A 23 -1.14 31.60 6.11
N LEU A 24 -1.21 31.19 7.38
CA LEU A 24 -0.32 30.17 7.89
C LEU A 24 -0.13 29.23 6.71
N HIS A 25 1.10 29.18 6.23
CA HIS A 25 1.64 28.01 5.59
C HIS A 25 1.33 26.89 6.60
N GLU A 26 0.12 26.32 6.55
CA GLU A 26 -0.10 24.99 7.05
C GLU A 26 0.95 24.22 6.30
N GLU A 27 1.97 23.77 7.03
CA GLU A 27 2.86 22.75 6.54
C GLU A 27 1.96 21.68 5.93
N GLU A 28 1.82 21.68 4.60
CA GLU A 28 1.11 20.65 3.86
C GLU A 28 2.02 19.43 3.98
N PHE A 29 1.92 18.80 5.15
CA PHE A 29 2.74 17.70 5.59
C PHE A 29 2.54 16.60 4.56
N ASP A 30 3.59 16.31 3.79
CA ASP A 30 3.72 15.31 2.72
C ASP A 30 2.87 14.03 2.94
N TYR A 31 1.57 14.10 2.61
CA TYR A 31 0.59 13.04 2.86
C TYR A 31 0.58 12.01 1.72
N SER A 32 0.92 12.45 0.50
CA SER A 32 0.92 11.63 -0.71
C SER A 32 2.04 10.57 -0.68
N GLN A 33 3.27 11.00 -0.42
CA GLN A 33 4.42 10.09 -0.34
C GLN A 33 4.26 9.12 0.84
N ARG A 34 3.69 9.60 1.96
CA ARG A 34 3.39 8.75 3.12
C ARG A 34 2.34 7.69 2.86
N SER A 35 1.33 8.01 2.06
CA SER A 35 0.26 7.08 1.70
C SER A 35 0.79 5.93 0.83
N GLN A 36 1.70 6.21 -0.11
CA GLN A 36 2.23 5.20 -1.04
C GLN A 36 3.07 4.12 -0.35
N TRP A 37 4.05 4.49 0.48
CA TRP A 37 4.86 3.48 1.19
C TRP A 37 4.06 2.76 2.27
N LEU A 38 3.10 3.43 2.90
CA LEU A 38 2.21 2.85 3.88
C LEU A 38 1.32 1.77 3.25
N ARG A 39 0.72 2.05 2.08
CA ARG A 39 -0.05 1.07 1.31
C ARG A 39 0.79 -0.15 1.00
N ALA A 40 2.01 0.07 0.50
CA ALA A 40 2.95 -0.98 0.12
C ALA A 40 3.32 -1.87 1.33
N ALA A 41 3.56 -1.25 2.49
CA ALA A 41 3.84 -1.97 3.74
C ALA A 41 2.63 -2.79 4.25
N VAL A 42 1.42 -2.22 4.26
CA VAL A 42 0.23 -2.94 4.73
C VAL A 42 -0.12 -4.11 3.80
N LEU A 43 -0.01 -3.92 2.48
CA LEU A 43 -0.14 -5.01 1.50
C LEU A 43 0.92 -6.08 1.75
N GLY A 44 2.18 -5.68 1.93
CA GLY A 44 3.29 -6.59 2.22
C GLY A 44 3.01 -7.47 3.43
N ALA A 45 2.69 -6.87 4.58
CA ALA A 45 2.43 -7.62 5.81
C ALA A 45 1.27 -8.62 5.66
N ASN A 46 0.17 -8.21 5.03
CA ASN A 46 -0.97 -9.10 4.82
C ASN A 46 -0.63 -10.23 3.82
N ASP A 47 0.03 -9.90 2.72
CA ASP A 47 0.42 -10.88 1.71
C ASP A 47 1.39 -11.90 2.30
N GLY A 48 2.39 -11.46 3.07
CA GLY A 48 3.34 -12.32 3.77
C GLY A 48 2.66 -13.25 4.76
N LEU A 49 1.73 -12.72 5.54
CA LEU A 49 0.97 -13.50 6.52
C LEU A 49 0.09 -14.56 5.85
N VAL A 50 -0.73 -14.16 4.87
CA VAL A 50 -1.69 -15.07 4.22
C VAL A 50 -0.99 -16.07 3.32
N SER A 51 -0.03 -15.65 2.50
CA SER A 51 0.62 -16.54 1.52
C SER A 51 1.45 -17.62 2.21
N VAL A 52 2.28 -17.26 3.19
CA VAL A 52 3.13 -18.21 3.92
C VAL A 52 2.27 -19.15 4.77
N ALA A 53 1.24 -18.63 5.45
CA ALA A 53 0.29 -19.48 6.16
C ALA A 53 -0.42 -20.47 5.22
N SER A 54 -0.90 -20.01 4.06
CA SER A 54 -1.60 -20.85 3.09
C SER A 54 -0.68 -21.94 2.53
N LEU A 55 0.57 -21.61 2.19
CA LEU A 55 1.56 -22.58 1.74
C LEU A 55 1.86 -23.64 2.81
N MET A 56 2.10 -23.20 4.05
CA MET A 56 2.33 -24.10 5.18
C MET A 56 1.12 -25.02 5.42
N MET A 57 -0.09 -24.47 5.38
CA MET A 57 -1.32 -25.25 5.53
C MET A 57 -1.51 -26.25 4.39
N GLY A 58 -1.26 -25.84 3.15
CA GLY A 58 -1.31 -26.70 1.97
C GLY A 58 -0.37 -27.90 2.11
N VAL A 59 0.92 -27.65 2.35
CA VAL A 59 1.91 -28.73 2.51
C VAL A 59 1.63 -29.58 3.75
N GLY A 60 1.20 -28.96 4.85
CA GLY A 60 0.79 -29.65 6.05
C GLY A 60 -0.35 -30.66 5.82
N ALA A 61 -1.22 -30.41 4.83
CA ALA A 61 -2.36 -31.28 4.50
C ALA A 61 -1.97 -32.66 3.97
N PHE A 62 -0.76 -32.83 3.41
CA PHE A 62 -0.40 -34.03 2.64
C PHE A 62 0.11 -35.20 3.49
N LYS A 63 0.91 -34.96 4.55
CA LYS A 63 1.37 -36.03 5.49
C LYS A 63 1.57 -35.58 6.95
N GLY A 64 1.19 -34.34 7.30
CA GLY A 64 1.35 -33.82 8.66
C GLY A 64 2.79 -33.67 9.15
N ASP A 65 3.78 -33.74 8.27
CA ASP A 65 5.19 -33.53 8.61
C ASP A 65 5.46 -32.06 8.95
N ALA A 66 6.00 -31.83 10.15
CA ALA A 66 6.38 -30.51 10.64
C ALA A 66 7.52 -29.91 9.82
N THR A 67 8.47 -30.76 9.40
CA THR A 67 9.68 -30.31 8.70
C THR A 67 9.32 -29.78 7.32
N ALA A 68 8.54 -30.54 6.56
CA ALA A 68 8.03 -30.11 5.26
C ALA A 68 7.23 -28.79 5.38
N MET A 69 6.32 -28.70 6.35
CA MET A 69 5.52 -27.50 6.59
C MET A 69 6.39 -26.27 6.87
N ILE A 70 7.35 -26.37 7.79
CA ILE A 70 8.22 -25.25 8.19
C ILE A 70 9.18 -24.89 7.05
N LEU A 71 9.77 -25.87 6.38
CA LEU A 71 10.70 -25.65 5.26
C LEU A 71 10.01 -24.92 4.11
N THR A 72 8.78 -25.31 3.77
CA THR A 72 7.96 -24.59 2.79
C THR A 72 7.65 -23.18 3.25
N GLY A 73 7.36 -22.98 4.54
CA GLY A 73 7.14 -21.64 5.08
C GLY A 73 8.35 -20.73 4.91
N PHE A 74 9.56 -21.23 5.19
CA PHE A 74 10.80 -20.47 4.98
C PHE A 74 11.06 -20.19 3.51
N ALA A 75 10.92 -21.20 2.64
CA ALA A 75 11.07 -21.01 1.20
C ALA A 75 10.07 -19.97 0.66
N GLY A 76 8.81 -20.04 1.10
CA GLY A 76 7.76 -19.09 0.77
C GLY A 76 8.03 -17.67 1.27
N LEU A 77 8.63 -17.53 2.46
CA LEU A 77 9.04 -16.23 3.00
C LEU A 77 10.07 -15.56 2.07
N PHE A 78 11.16 -16.26 1.73
CA PHE A 78 12.21 -15.67 0.89
C PHE A 78 11.73 -15.44 -0.54
N ALA A 79 11.08 -16.43 -1.15
CA ALA A 79 10.55 -16.30 -2.51
C ALA A 79 9.52 -15.17 -2.60
N GLY A 80 8.61 -15.09 -1.62
CA GLY A 80 7.58 -14.07 -1.56
C GLY A 80 8.14 -12.67 -1.29
N ALA A 81 9.07 -12.52 -0.35
CA ALA A 81 9.69 -11.23 -0.04
C ALA A 81 10.47 -10.67 -1.26
N CYS A 82 11.24 -11.51 -1.95
CA CYS A 82 11.94 -11.11 -3.17
C CYS A 82 10.97 -10.75 -4.30
N SER A 83 9.94 -11.57 -4.53
CA SER A 83 8.91 -11.30 -5.54
C SER A 83 8.19 -9.97 -5.26
N MET A 84 7.88 -9.70 -4.00
CA MET A 84 7.22 -8.47 -3.58
C MET A 84 8.12 -7.23 -3.72
N ALA A 85 9.40 -7.33 -3.35
CA ALA A 85 10.37 -6.26 -3.59
C ALA A 85 10.44 -5.90 -5.08
N ILE A 86 10.57 -6.92 -5.94
CA ILE A 86 10.66 -6.73 -7.39
C ILE A 86 9.36 -6.13 -7.93
N GLY A 87 8.21 -6.65 -7.51
CA GLY A 87 6.89 -6.17 -7.94
C GLY A 87 6.66 -4.69 -7.58
N GLU A 88 6.98 -4.30 -6.34
CA GLU A 88 6.84 -2.92 -5.90
C GLU A 88 7.88 -2.00 -6.57
N PHE A 89 9.14 -2.46 -6.74
CA PHE A 89 10.16 -1.70 -7.46
C PHE A 89 9.72 -1.36 -8.89
N VAL A 90 9.27 -2.38 -9.64
CA VAL A 90 8.80 -2.21 -11.02
C VAL A 90 7.54 -1.33 -11.07
N SER A 91 6.61 -1.51 -10.12
CA SER A 91 5.37 -0.72 -10.08
C SER A 91 5.64 0.77 -9.80
N VAL A 92 6.53 1.08 -8.85
CA VAL A 92 6.88 2.47 -8.54
C VAL A 92 7.71 3.09 -9.66
N TYR A 93 8.60 2.32 -10.30
CA TYR A 93 9.34 2.79 -11.47
C TYR A 93 8.40 3.15 -12.63
N SER A 94 7.37 2.33 -12.89
CA SER A 94 6.37 2.66 -13.90
C SER A 94 5.56 3.91 -13.56
N GLN A 95 5.29 4.18 -12.28
CA GLN A 95 4.62 5.42 -11.84
C GLN A 95 5.51 6.65 -12.09
N LEU A 96 6.80 6.52 -11.76
CA LEU A 96 7.81 7.55 -12.03
C LEU A 96 7.92 7.89 -13.51
N ASP A 97 7.95 6.87 -14.37
CA ASP A 97 8.05 7.07 -15.81
C ASP A 97 6.83 7.86 -16.35
N ILE A 98 5.63 7.57 -15.85
CA ILE A 98 4.40 8.29 -16.23
C ILE A 98 4.47 9.76 -15.80
N GLU A 99 4.85 10.01 -14.55
CA GLU A 99 4.96 11.35 -13.96
C GLU A 99 5.98 12.22 -14.69
N VAL A 100 7.16 11.67 -14.99
CA VAL A 100 8.23 12.34 -15.76
C VAL A 100 7.77 12.70 -17.17
N GLU A 101 7.03 11.82 -17.84
CA GLU A 101 6.50 12.10 -19.18
C GLU A 101 5.36 13.13 -19.15
N GLN A 102 4.56 13.18 -18.09
CA GLN A 102 3.54 14.22 -17.89
C GLN A 102 4.18 15.60 -17.69
N MET A 103 5.17 15.70 -16.81
CA MET A 103 5.93 16.95 -16.60
C MET A 103 6.55 17.48 -17.91
N LYS A 104 7.12 16.61 -18.75
CA LYS A 104 7.69 17.03 -20.06
C LYS A 104 6.62 17.60 -21.00
N ARG A 105 5.39 17.08 -20.97
CA ARG A 105 4.27 17.56 -21.80
C ARG A 105 3.73 18.89 -21.29
N GLU A 106 3.63 19.06 -19.99
CA GLU A 106 3.21 20.31 -19.36
C GLU A 106 4.23 21.42 -19.65
N LYS A 107 5.52 21.17 -19.43
CA LYS A 107 6.60 22.11 -19.76
C LYS A 107 6.58 22.54 -21.23
N ARG A 108 6.33 21.59 -22.15
CA ARG A 108 6.20 21.89 -23.58
C ARG A 108 4.95 22.73 -23.90
N SER A 109 3.83 22.48 -23.22
CA SER A 109 2.57 23.20 -23.44
C SER A 109 2.61 24.62 -22.88
N THR A 110 3.25 24.81 -21.72
CA THR A 110 3.50 26.11 -21.11
C THR A 110 4.46 26.93 -21.98
N ALA A 111 5.54 26.34 -22.50
CA ALA A 111 6.46 27.02 -23.41
C ALA A 111 5.81 27.46 -24.74
N VAL A 112 4.85 26.68 -25.27
CA VAL A 112 4.08 27.05 -26.47
C VAL A 112 3.08 28.19 -26.17
N THR A 113 2.54 28.24 -24.96
CA THR A 113 1.56 29.28 -24.55
C THR A 113 2.24 30.63 -24.25
N HIS A 114 3.49 30.64 -23.80
CA HIS A 114 4.25 31.87 -23.52
C HIS A 114 4.74 32.67 -24.75
N ILE A 115 4.53 32.20 -25.99
CA ILE A 115 4.86 32.97 -27.20
C ILE A 115 3.81 34.09 -27.46
N GLY A 116 2.73 34.17 -26.67
CA GLY A 116 1.60 35.09 -26.89
C GLY A 116 1.47 36.30 -25.96
N VAL A 117 1.95 36.28 -24.72
CA VAL A 117 1.80 37.44 -23.80
C VAL A 117 2.81 37.42 -22.66
N VAL A 118 3.40 38.59 -22.44
CA VAL A 118 4.26 39.15 -21.37
C VAL A 118 4.57 38.28 -20.16
N ASP A 119 5.86 38.28 -19.81
CA ASP A 119 6.51 37.75 -18.61
C ASP A 119 5.65 37.85 -17.33
N TYR A 120 5.24 36.68 -16.82
CA TYR A 120 5.00 36.48 -15.40
C TYR A 120 6.11 35.55 -14.91
N GLU A 121 6.91 36.01 -13.95
CA GLU A 121 7.82 35.18 -13.17
C GLU A 121 7.02 34.05 -12.51
N GLN A 122 7.01 32.89 -13.15
CA GLN A 122 6.44 31.69 -12.58
C GLN A 122 7.48 31.10 -11.63
N ASN A 123 7.35 31.41 -10.35
CA ASN A 123 7.95 30.64 -9.27
C ASN A 123 7.33 29.23 -9.31
N VAL A 124 7.85 28.38 -10.19
CA VAL A 124 7.57 26.94 -10.15
C VAL A 124 8.42 26.37 -9.02
N GLU A 125 7.95 26.52 -7.79
CA GLU A 125 8.32 25.57 -6.74
C GLU A 125 7.58 24.25 -7.00
N GLU A 126 7.99 23.53 -8.05
CA GLU A 126 7.67 22.10 -8.18
C GLU A 126 8.56 21.35 -7.19
N ASN A 127 8.14 21.31 -5.93
CA ASN A 127 8.58 20.26 -5.00
C ASN A 127 7.74 18.99 -5.24
N GLU A 128 7.58 18.59 -6.51
CA GLU A 128 6.94 17.32 -6.84
C GLU A 128 7.99 16.22 -6.60
N LYS A 129 7.98 15.72 -5.37
CA LYS A 129 8.99 14.81 -4.86
C LYS A 129 8.72 13.42 -5.40
N LEU A 130 9.40 13.11 -6.49
CA LEU A 130 9.37 11.83 -7.20
C LEU A 130 9.29 10.62 -6.24
N PRO A 131 8.39 9.64 -6.48
CA PRO A 131 8.35 8.37 -5.77
C PRO A 131 9.73 7.72 -5.62
N ASN A 132 10.04 7.13 -4.45
CA ASN A 132 11.30 6.42 -4.24
C ASN A 132 11.13 4.90 -4.41
N PRO A 133 11.57 4.29 -5.52
CA PRO A 133 11.24 2.90 -5.86
C PRO A 133 11.97 1.91 -4.97
N LEU A 134 13.23 2.17 -4.63
CA LEU A 134 14.02 1.29 -3.78
C LEU A 134 13.49 1.28 -2.33
N GLN A 135 13.10 2.45 -1.82
CA GLN A 135 12.55 2.57 -0.48
C GLN A 135 11.20 1.84 -0.35
N ALA A 136 10.32 1.97 -1.35
CA ALA A 136 9.05 1.26 -1.38
C ALA A 136 9.25 -0.26 -1.46
N ALA A 137 10.15 -0.73 -2.34
CA ALA A 137 10.47 -2.15 -2.47
C ALA A 137 10.99 -2.76 -1.16
N LEU A 138 11.92 -2.08 -0.48
CA LEU A 138 12.48 -2.55 0.78
C LEU A 138 11.43 -2.54 1.90
N ALA A 139 10.62 -1.49 1.99
CA ALA A 139 9.54 -1.40 2.97
C ALA A 139 8.53 -2.55 2.79
N SER A 140 8.12 -2.84 1.55
CA SER A 140 7.21 -3.94 1.23
C SER A 140 7.79 -5.30 1.55
N ALA A 141 9.06 -5.56 1.22
CA ALA A 141 9.71 -6.83 1.53
C ALA A 141 9.86 -7.07 3.04
N LEU A 142 10.27 -6.04 3.79
CA LEU A 142 10.37 -6.14 5.26
C LEU A 142 8.99 -6.35 5.90
N ALA A 143 7.98 -5.63 5.41
CA ALA A 143 6.62 -5.84 5.87
C ALA A 143 6.13 -7.26 5.56
N PHE A 144 6.38 -7.77 4.35
CA PHE A 144 6.10 -9.15 3.97
C PHE A 144 6.77 -10.16 4.90
N SER A 145 8.07 -10.02 5.14
CA SER A 145 8.80 -10.89 6.08
C SER A 145 8.21 -10.81 7.49
N SER A 146 7.83 -9.62 7.97
CA SER A 146 7.22 -9.46 9.29
C SER A 146 5.89 -10.21 9.41
N GLY A 147 5.05 -10.20 8.37
CA GLY A 147 3.81 -10.97 8.32
C GLY A 147 4.05 -12.47 8.26
N ALA A 148 5.02 -12.90 7.45
CA ALA A 148 5.38 -14.30 7.25
C ALA A 148 6.00 -14.97 8.50
N ILE A 149 6.62 -14.20 9.39
CA ILE A 149 7.22 -14.73 10.63
C ILE A 149 6.15 -15.29 11.58
N VAL A 150 4.94 -14.71 11.61
CA VAL A 150 3.88 -15.14 12.52
C VAL A 150 3.50 -16.63 12.37
N PRO A 151 3.13 -17.12 11.16
CA PRO A 151 2.79 -18.53 10.98
C PRO A 151 4.00 -19.46 11.19
N LEU A 152 5.21 -18.99 10.85
CA LEU A 152 6.46 -19.75 11.07
C LEU A 152 6.74 -19.99 12.55
N LEU A 153 6.64 -18.93 13.37
CA LEU A 153 6.79 -19.05 14.82
C LEU A 153 5.68 -19.91 15.43
N ALA A 154 4.44 -19.74 14.98
CA ALA A 154 3.32 -20.54 15.45
C ALA A 154 3.51 -22.04 15.18
N ALA A 155 4.11 -22.40 14.04
CA ALA A 155 4.36 -23.79 13.68
C ALA A 155 5.60 -24.40 14.37
N GLY A 156 6.62 -23.59 14.65
CA GLY A 156 7.94 -24.07 15.08
C GLY A 156 7.98 -24.74 16.46
N PHE A 157 7.05 -24.43 17.36
CA PHE A 157 7.09 -24.91 18.75
C PHE A 157 6.13 -26.07 19.05
N ILE A 158 5.45 -26.64 18.04
CA ILE A 158 4.39 -27.64 18.27
C ILE A 158 4.63 -28.91 17.46
N SER A 159 4.87 -30.02 18.16
CA SER A 159 5.10 -31.34 17.55
C SER A 159 3.81 -31.99 17.05
N GLU A 160 2.72 -31.88 17.81
CA GLU A 160 1.44 -32.52 17.49
C GLU A 160 0.75 -31.84 16.30
N TYR A 161 0.45 -32.60 15.25
CA TYR A 161 -0.03 -32.05 13.97
C TYR A 161 -1.34 -31.27 14.12
N LYS A 162 -2.34 -31.86 14.79
CA LYS A 162 -3.67 -31.23 14.95
C LYS A 162 -3.57 -29.91 15.72
N VAL A 163 -2.73 -29.88 16.76
CA VAL A 163 -2.51 -28.70 17.59
C VAL A 163 -1.72 -27.65 16.81
N ARG A 164 -0.68 -28.06 16.07
CA ARG A 164 0.14 -27.16 15.25
C ARG A 164 -0.71 -26.42 14.23
N VAL A 165 -1.54 -27.14 13.48
CA VAL A 165 -2.47 -26.55 12.51
C VAL A 165 -3.43 -25.58 13.18
N GLY A 166 -4.04 -25.98 14.30
CA GLY A 166 -4.94 -25.11 15.05
C GLY A 166 -4.28 -23.82 15.53
N VAL A 167 -3.05 -23.90 16.04
CA VAL A 167 -2.30 -22.73 16.52
C VAL A 167 -1.86 -21.83 15.37
N VAL A 168 -1.42 -22.39 14.24
CA VAL A 168 -1.08 -21.59 13.04
C VAL A 168 -2.29 -20.80 12.56
N VAL A 169 -3.46 -21.44 12.45
CA VAL A 169 -4.71 -20.79 12.03
C VAL A 169 -5.15 -19.73 13.06
N ALA A 170 -5.08 -20.03 14.36
CA ALA A 170 -5.45 -19.08 15.40
C ALA A 170 -4.51 -17.85 15.41
N ALA A 171 -3.20 -18.07 15.36
CA ALA A 171 -2.20 -17.02 15.35
C ALA A 171 -2.31 -16.13 14.10
N THR A 172 -2.48 -16.74 12.92
CA THR A 172 -2.68 -15.99 11.67
C THR A 172 -3.99 -15.22 11.66
N THR A 173 -5.08 -15.77 12.20
CA THR A 173 -6.36 -15.05 12.32
C THR A 173 -6.22 -13.83 13.21
N LEU A 174 -5.56 -13.97 14.36
CA LEU A 174 -5.30 -12.86 15.27
C LEU A 174 -4.42 -11.79 14.61
N ALA A 175 -3.37 -12.20 13.91
CA ALA A 175 -2.50 -11.28 13.18
C ALA A 175 -3.22 -10.59 12.01
N LEU A 176 -4.10 -11.29 11.28
CA LEU A 176 -4.94 -10.69 10.22
C LEU A 176 -5.89 -9.64 10.78
N ALA A 177 -6.51 -9.94 11.92
CA ALA A 177 -7.36 -8.96 12.60
C ALA A 177 -6.56 -7.74 13.05
N ALA A 178 -5.35 -7.94 13.58
CA ALA A 178 -4.44 -6.87 13.99
C ALA A 178 -3.98 -6.02 12.80
N PHE A 179 -3.46 -6.62 11.72
CA PHE A 179 -3.05 -5.91 10.52
C PHE A 179 -4.21 -5.23 9.80
N GLY A 180 -5.38 -5.88 9.74
CA GLY A 180 -6.60 -5.28 9.23
C GLY A 180 -7.05 -4.05 10.03
N GLY A 181 -6.86 -4.09 11.35
CA GLY A 181 -7.16 -2.98 12.26
C GLY A 181 -6.15 -1.84 12.15
N ILE A 182 -4.85 -2.16 12.15
CA ILE A 182 -3.76 -1.19 11.95
C ILE A 182 -3.91 -0.51 10.59
N GLY A 183 -4.14 -1.28 9.53
CA GLY A 183 -4.37 -0.74 8.18
C GLY A 183 -5.62 0.14 8.10
N ALA A 184 -6.67 -0.15 8.88
CA ALA A 184 -7.85 0.71 8.95
C ALA A 184 -7.58 2.03 9.66
N VAL A 185 -6.83 2.00 10.77
CA VAL A 185 -6.44 3.20 11.52
C VAL A 185 -5.54 4.08 10.66
N LEU A 186 -4.57 3.49 9.97
CA LEU A 186 -3.64 4.19 9.10
C LEU A 186 -4.32 4.73 7.82
N GLY A 187 -5.27 3.98 7.28
CA GLY A 187 -6.06 4.38 6.10
C GLY A 187 -7.32 5.19 6.41
N ARG A 188 -7.53 5.62 7.67
CA ARG A 188 -8.74 6.34 8.13
C ARG A 188 -10.06 5.70 7.65
N SER A 189 -10.14 4.38 7.71
CA SER A 189 -11.30 3.59 7.28
C SER A 189 -11.98 2.90 8.46
N GLY A 190 -13.21 2.42 8.26
CA GLY A 190 -13.96 1.69 9.29
C GLY A 190 -13.27 0.37 9.67
N VAL A 191 -12.74 0.30 10.89
CA VAL A 191 -11.97 -0.83 11.44
C VAL A 191 -12.67 -2.17 11.25
N VAL A 192 -13.95 -2.27 11.63
CA VAL A 192 -14.72 -3.53 11.55
C VAL A 192 -14.82 -4.06 10.12
N ARG A 193 -15.08 -3.17 9.14
CA ARG A 193 -15.18 -3.56 7.72
C ARG A 193 -13.82 -3.95 7.15
N SER A 194 -12.75 -3.30 7.59
CA SER A 194 -11.39 -3.64 7.17
C SER A 194 -10.96 -4.99 7.71
N CYS A 195 -11.03 -5.21 9.03
CA CYS A 195 -10.71 -6.49 9.67
C CYS A 195 -11.53 -7.63 9.06
N GLY A 196 -12.83 -7.42 8.86
CA GLY A 196 -13.71 -8.43 8.25
C GLY A 196 -13.23 -8.89 6.87
N ARG A 197 -12.89 -7.95 5.98
CA ARG A 197 -12.39 -8.28 4.62
C ARG A 197 -11.07 -9.05 4.67
N VAL A 198 -10.13 -8.61 5.50
CA VAL A 198 -8.79 -9.23 5.60
C VAL A 198 -8.87 -10.64 6.18
N VAL A 199 -9.64 -10.82 7.26
CA VAL A 199 -9.81 -12.14 7.89
C VAL A 199 -10.55 -13.11 6.97
N VAL A 200 -11.67 -12.68 6.38
CA VAL A 200 -12.44 -13.53 5.46
C VAL A 200 -11.62 -13.90 4.22
N GLY A 201 -10.92 -12.93 3.62
CA GLY A 201 -10.03 -13.18 2.50
C GLY A 201 -8.91 -14.16 2.84
N GLY A 202 -8.27 -13.99 4.00
CA GLY A 202 -7.21 -14.87 4.47
C GLY A 202 -7.69 -16.31 4.73
N TRP A 203 -8.83 -16.49 5.38
CA TRP A 203 -9.44 -17.81 5.59
C TRP A 203 -9.82 -18.48 4.28
N MET A 204 -10.38 -17.73 3.34
CA MET A 204 -10.72 -18.25 2.02
C MET A 204 -9.47 -18.75 1.28
N ALA A 205 -8.37 -17.98 1.29
CA ALA A 205 -7.11 -18.40 0.68
C ALA A 205 -6.58 -19.69 1.31
N MET A 206 -6.49 -19.75 2.64
CA MET A 206 -6.00 -20.95 3.34
C MET A 206 -6.89 -22.17 3.08
N ALA A 207 -8.22 -22.00 3.07
CA ALA A 207 -9.16 -23.08 2.81
C ALA A 207 -9.02 -23.63 1.39
N ILE A 208 -8.85 -22.74 0.40
CA ILE A 208 -8.62 -23.15 -0.99
C ILE A 208 -7.31 -23.91 -1.11
N THR A 209 -6.20 -23.38 -0.59
CA THR A 209 -4.89 -24.03 -0.69
C THR A 209 -4.88 -25.38 0.03
N PHE A 210 -5.41 -25.45 1.25
CA PHE A 210 -5.53 -26.70 2.00
C PHE A 210 -6.43 -27.72 1.27
N GLY A 211 -7.58 -27.27 0.77
CA GLY A 211 -8.53 -28.11 0.05
C GLY A 211 -7.94 -28.70 -1.24
N LEU A 212 -7.25 -27.87 -2.04
CA LEU A 212 -6.60 -28.32 -3.27
C LEU A 212 -5.52 -29.36 -2.98
N THR A 213 -4.63 -29.12 -2.01
CA THR A 213 -3.58 -30.08 -1.68
C THR A 213 -4.15 -31.39 -1.11
N LYS A 214 -5.24 -31.32 -0.33
CA LYS A 214 -5.94 -32.50 0.17
C LYS A 214 -6.58 -33.32 -0.96
N LEU A 215 -7.19 -32.66 -1.95
CA LEU A 215 -7.75 -33.33 -3.12
C LEU A 215 -6.66 -34.05 -3.92
N LEU A 216 -5.54 -33.36 -4.19
CA LEU A 216 -4.39 -33.95 -4.87
C LEU A 216 -3.80 -35.14 -4.10
N GLY A 217 -3.75 -35.07 -2.77
CA GLY A 217 -3.31 -36.21 -1.93
C GLY A 217 -4.29 -37.38 -1.94
N SER A 218 -5.59 -37.11 -2.03
CA SER A 218 -6.61 -38.15 -2.10
C SER A 218 -6.74 -38.83 -3.48
N SER A 219 -6.31 -38.17 -4.56
CA SER A 219 -6.54 -38.61 -5.94
C SER A 219 -5.38 -39.38 -6.58
N GLY A 220 -4.23 -39.59 -5.91
CA GLY A 220 -3.21 -40.50 -6.44
C GLY A 220 -1.76 -40.15 -6.17
N LEU A 221 -1.35 -40.10 -4.90
CA LEU A 221 0.07 -40.18 -4.52
C LEU A 221 0.26 -41.11 -3.32
N GLU A 222 -0.41 -42.26 -3.34
CA GLU A 222 0.10 -43.47 -2.67
C GLU A 222 1.18 -44.09 -3.57
N MET A 223 2.34 -43.45 -3.63
CA MET A 223 3.59 -44.04 -4.11
C MET A 223 4.69 -43.78 -3.09
#